data_AF-A0A4R7CZD5-F1
#
_entry.id   AF-A0A4R7CZD5-F1
#
_cell.length_a   1.000
_cell.length_b   1.000
_cell.length_c   1.000
_cell.angle_alpha   90.00
_cell.angle_beta   90.00
_cell.angle_gamma   90.00
#
_symmetry.space_group_name_H-M   'P 1'
#
loop_
_entity.id
_entity.type
_entity.pdbx_description
1 polymer ?
#
loop_
_entity_poly.entity_id
_entity_poly.type
_entity_poly.pdbx_seq_one_letter_code
_entity_poly.pdbx_strand_id
1 'polypeptide(L)'
;MSVILIWIYVLLNVFFIVRYFRIKSGTFQAPFLMAGVSLGVLLPQLTTYYLSPVYDNELLYLLLFVMITGNASFVYGFERGKSRAIPKSIMTLNMNDTLVYLNLFFAILGCLSVLIYRDDNSDFVIGAFLKAFAQFSFFTSLILVVYYKPNTFVYLALILSFATIFNFAFLVKGSRSDSLLLGLAILLFLNFYKGFNKKVKYFTLGMFLFGAVFSASITMIRNYIKDGEAFGDSFYENFTESFSEDGTEQTLGMDIANAAKGIAYCWENMEYDYGLQLWNGFVYNFVPKRLVGEDIKNSLTYENGYTQKLPTWTHGVTTMTGYASAFASFSVFSFLFFFAVGYIYGWIWKYSAYSTYYLLLYFWQVTWLHAFFSHGMQLFFGRLESFFIFLFPILILFGCLRQRKMVAKRSQARVQLEIH
;
A
#
# COMPACT_ATOMS: atom_id res chain seq x y z
N MET A 1 5.72 5.74 -31.02
CA MET A 1 6.69 5.08 -30.12
C MET A 1 6.07 4.77 -28.74
N SER A 2 5.09 5.56 -28.24
CA SER A 2 4.39 5.30 -26.96
C SER A 2 3.72 3.92 -26.88
N VAL A 3 3.12 3.44 -27.97
CA VAL A 3 2.52 2.09 -28.05
C VAL A 3 3.53 0.97 -27.73
N ILE A 4 4.76 1.08 -28.25
CA ILE A 4 5.81 0.09 -27.99
C ILE A 4 6.16 0.07 -26.50
N LEU A 5 6.26 1.25 -25.88
CA LEU A 5 6.53 1.36 -24.44
C LEU A 5 5.37 0.83 -23.58
N ILE A 6 4.11 1.08 -23.97
CA ILE A 6 2.94 0.48 -23.31
C ILE A 6 3.03 -1.06 -23.36
N TRP A 7 3.33 -1.63 -24.53
CA TRP A 7 3.53 -3.08 -24.66
C TRP A 7 4.68 -3.60 -23.82
N ILE A 8 5.83 -2.89 -23.78
CA ILE A 8 6.95 -3.26 -22.91
C ILE A 8 6.52 -3.25 -21.44
N TYR A 9 5.79 -2.21 -21.00
CA TYR A 9 5.26 -2.12 -19.64
C TYR A 9 4.31 -3.28 -19.32
N VAL A 10 3.37 -3.61 -20.23
CA VAL A 10 2.45 -4.75 -20.07
C VAL A 10 3.22 -6.07 -19.98
N LEU A 11 4.10 -6.34 -20.94
CA LEU A 11 4.89 -7.57 -21.00
C LEU A 11 5.77 -7.73 -19.76
N LEU A 12 6.39 -6.65 -19.28
CA LEU A 12 7.21 -6.66 -18.06
C LEU A 12 6.38 -7.05 -16.83
N ASN A 13 5.21 -6.45 -16.64
CA ASN A 13 4.36 -6.75 -15.49
C ASN A 13 3.72 -8.14 -15.58
N VAL A 14 3.32 -8.58 -16.78
CA VAL A 14 2.86 -9.96 -17.01
C VAL A 14 3.98 -10.96 -16.69
N PHE A 15 5.21 -10.69 -17.11
CA PHE A 15 6.37 -11.50 -16.77
C PHE A 15 6.55 -11.60 -15.25
N PHE A 16 6.41 -10.50 -14.50
CA PHE A 16 6.47 -10.53 -13.04
C PHE A 16 5.34 -11.35 -12.42
N ILE A 17 4.09 -11.17 -12.85
CA ILE A 17 2.97 -12.01 -12.39
C ILE A 17 3.29 -13.49 -12.63
N VAL A 18 3.67 -13.88 -13.84
CA VAL A 18 3.97 -15.29 -14.18
C VAL A 18 5.13 -15.83 -13.35
N ARG A 19 6.23 -15.06 -13.22
CA ARG A 19 7.41 -15.45 -12.43
C ARG A 19 7.05 -15.70 -10.97
N TYR A 20 6.40 -14.74 -10.32
CA TYR A 20 6.07 -14.85 -8.90
C TYR A 20 4.91 -15.80 -8.64
N PHE A 21 3.99 -15.96 -9.60
CA PHE A 21 2.99 -17.01 -9.52
C PHE A 21 3.67 -18.39 -9.49
N ARG A 22 4.76 -18.66 -10.21
CA ARG A 22 5.42 -19.98 -10.15
C ARG A 22 6.08 -20.28 -8.79
N ILE A 23 6.38 -19.27 -7.98
CA ILE A 23 7.05 -19.41 -6.69
C ILE A 23 6.03 -19.79 -5.58
N LYS A 24 6.42 -20.66 -4.66
CA LYS A 24 5.62 -21.00 -3.46
C LYS A 24 5.38 -19.72 -2.62
N SER A 25 4.11 -19.41 -2.35
CA SER A 25 3.67 -18.15 -1.71
C SER A 25 4.08 -16.87 -2.46
N GLY A 26 4.47 -16.96 -3.73
CA GLY A 26 4.95 -15.79 -4.49
C GLY A 26 3.86 -14.77 -4.81
N THR A 27 2.57 -15.15 -4.77
CA THR A 27 1.43 -14.23 -4.89
C THR A 27 1.34 -13.21 -3.75
N PHE A 28 2.03 -13.46 -2.64
CA PHE A 28 2.09 -12.54 -1.50
C PHE A 28 3.37 -11.71 -1.48
N GLN A 29 4.30 -11.93 -2.42
CA GLN A 29 5.53 -11.15 -2.51
C GLN A 29 5.23 -9.80 -3.17
N ALA A 30 5.85 -8.74 -2.66
CA ALA A 30 5.63 -7.36 -3.11
C ALA A 30 5.67 -7.19 -4.66
N PRO A 31 6.60 -7.82 -5.41
CA PRO A 31 6.60 -7.75 -6.87
C PRO A 31 5.32 -8.23 -7.56
N PHE A 32 4.67 -9.30 -7.04
CA PHE A 32 3.42 -9.79 -7.61
C PHE A 32 2.30 -8.76 -7.43
N LEU A 33 2.23 -8.17 -6.24
CA LEU A 33 1.20 -7.19 -5.88
C LEU A 33 1.41 -5.88 -6.64
N MET A 34 2.66 -5.43 -6.78
CA MET A 34 3.04 -4.29 -7.63
C MET A 34 2.60 -4.50 -9.07
N ALA A 35 2.87 -5.68 -9.64
CA ALA A 35 2.44 -6.00 -11.00
C ALA A 35 0.91 -6.09 -11.12
N GLY A 36 0.22 -6.60 -10.09
CA GLY A 36 -1.24 -6.60 -10.01
C GLY A 36 -1.85 -5.21 -10.01
N VAL A 37 -1.28 -4.26 -9.25
CA VAL A 37 -1.70 -2.84 -9.26
C VAL A 37 -1.38 -2.18 -10.60
N SER A 38 -0.21 -2.49 -11.15
CA SER A 38 0.26 -1.96 -12.44
C SER A 38 -0.68 -2.33 -13.59
N LEU A 39 -1.17 -3.56 -13.63
CA LEU A 39 -2.09 -4.03 -14.67
C LEU A 39 -3.57 -3.80 -14.34
N GLY A 40 -3.96 -3.87 -13.06
CA GLY A 40 -5.36 -3.77 -12.66
C GLY A 40 -5.87 -2.35 -12.42
N VAL A 41 -4.98 -1.42 -12.06
CA VAL A 41 -5.36 -0.03 -11.71
C VAL A 41 -4.76 0.98 -12.68
N LEU A 42 -3.48 0.82 -13.04
CA LEU A 42 -2.77 1.82 -13.83
C LEU A 42 -2.93 1.62 -15.34
N LEU A 43 -2.95 0.36 -15.81
CA LEU A 43 -3.11 0.06 -17.24
C LEU A 43 -4.45 0.54 -17.85
N PRO A 44 -5.62 0.41 -17.18
CA PRO A 44 -6.85 0.99 -17.69
C PRO A 44 -6.70 2.50 -17.95
N GLN A 45 -6.24 3.26 -16.94
CA GLN A 45 -6.02 4.70 -17.06
C GLN A 45 -5.00 5.07 -18.14
N LEU A 46 -3.95 4.26 -18.30
CA LEU A 46 -2.94 4.45 -19.34
C LEU A 46 -3.53 4.24 -20.75
N THR A 47 -4.46 3.30 -20.88
CA THR A 47 -5.17 3.03 -22.14
C THR A 47 -6.15 4.16 -22.45
N THR A 48 -6.94 4.61 -21.47
CA THR A 48 -7.81 5.79 -21.61
C THR A 48 -7.02 7.04 -22.00
N TYR A 49 -5.86 7.27 -21.36
CA TYR A 49 -5.00 8.39 -21.71
C TYR A 49 -4.54 8.32 -23.16
N TYR A 50 -4.08 7.15 -23.61
CA TYR A 50 -3.53 6.97 -24.96
C TYR A 50 -4.60 7.13 -26.06
N LEU A 51 -5.81 6.62 -25.82
CA LEU A 51 -6.92 6.68 -26.78
C LEU A 51 -7.62 8.05 -26.80
N SER A 52 -7.57 8.80 -25.70
CA SER A 52 -8.24 10.10 -25.63
C SER A 52 -7.54 11.16 -26.48
N PRO A 53 -8.28 11.90 -27.34
CA PRO A 53 -7.72 13.03 -28.08
C PRO A 53 -7.42 14.25 -27.19
N VAL A 54 -7.87 14.25 -25.93
CA VAL A 54 -7.70 15.37 -24.97
C VAL A 54 -6.29 15.39 -24.38
N TYR A 55 -5.59 14.24 -24.36
CA TYR A 55 -4.29 14.13 -23.74
C TYR A 55 -3.15 14.13 -24.75
N ASP A 56 -2.05 14.77 -24.37
CA ASP A 56 -0.85 14.81 -25.17
C ASP A 56 -0.03 13.53 -25.01
N ASN A 57 -0.03 12.72 -26.07
CA ASN A 57 0.69 11.46 -26.14
C ASN A 57 2.22 11.60 -26.09
N GLU A 58 2.78 12.80 -26.25
CA GLU A 58 4.21 13.06 -26.05
C GLU A 58 4.62 12.97 -24.58
N LEU A 59 3.73 13.34 -23.65
CA LEU A 59 4.01 13.28 -22.20
C LEU A 59 4.12 11.83 -21.70
N LEU A 60 3.53 10.86 -22.42
CA LEU A 60 3.59 9.45 -22.07
C LEU A 60 5.00 8.87 -22.12
N TYR A 61 5.90 9.39 -22.96
CA TYR A 61 7.22 8.80 -23.14
C TYR A 61 8.01 8.78 -21.84
N LEU A 62 8.10 9.92 -21.18
CA LEU A 62 8.85 10.07 -19.95
C LEU A 62 8.16 9.34 -18.79
N LEU A 63 6.82 9.40 -18.73
CA LEU A 63 6.04 8.63 -17.76
C LEU A 63 6.31 7.13 -17.88
N LEU A 64 6.17 6.57 -19.09
CA LEU A 64 6.37 5.13 -19.35
C LEU A 64 7.80 4.71 -19.06
N PHE A 65 8.79 5.54 -19.39
CA PHE A 65 10.18 5.30 -19.02
C PHE A 65 10.34 5.15 -17.50
N VAL A 66 9.78 6.08 -16.72
CA VAL A 66 9.83 6.04 -15.24
C VAL A 66 9.08 4.81 -14.70
N MET A 67 7.91 4.48 -15.25
CA MET A 67 7.14 3.31 -14.82
C MET A 67 7.87 1.98 -15.08
N ILE A 68 8.43 1.81 -16.28
CA ILE A 68 9.15 0.60 -16.69
C ILE A 68 10.42 0.45 -15.85
N THR A 69 11.24 1.49 -15.77
CA THR A 69 12.51 1.46 -15.02
C THR A 69 12.27 1.35 -13.52
N GLY A 70 11.25 2.01 -12.98
CA GLY A 70 10.81 1.92 -11.60
C GLY A 70 10.37 0.49 -11.23
N ASN A 71 9.49 -0.12 -12.02
CA ASN A 71 9.03 -1.49 -11.74
C ASN A 71 10.16 -2.51 -11.85
N ALA A 72 10.99 -2.42 -12.90
CA ALA A 72 12.14 -3.30 -13.06
C ALA A 72 13.12 -3.17 -11.89
N SER A 73 13.42 -1.94 -11.48
CA SER A 73 14.34 -1.66 -10.38
C SER A 73 13.78 -2.10 -9.03
N PHE A 74 12.47 -1.94 -8.80
CA PHE A 74 11.79 -2.44 -7.62
C PHE A 74 11.92 -3.96 -7.49
N VAL A 75 11.65 -4.71 -8.57
CA VAL A 75 11.79 -6.18 -8.56
C VAL A 75 13.25 -6.60 -8.35
N TYR A 76 14.17 -5.92 -9.03
CA TYR A 76 15.60 -6.19 -8.87
C TYR A 76 16.07 -5.94 -7.43
N GLY A 77 15.66 -4.81 -6.84
CA GLY A 77 15.89 -4.49 -5.44
C GLY A 77 15.34 -5.56 -4.52
N PHE A 78 14.10 -5.99 -4.74
CA PHE A 78 13.46 -7.04 -3.94
C PHE A 78 14.21 -8.37 -3.96
N GLU A 79 14.66 -8.84 -5.14
CA GLU A 79 15.46 -10.06 -5.23
C GLU A 79 16.82 -9.91 -4.55
N ARG A 80 17.45 -8.72 -4.64
CA ARG A 80 18.69 -8.41 -3.90
C ARG A 80 18.46 -8.41 -2.39
N GLY A 81 17.38 -7.81 -1.89
CA GLY A 81 17.03 -7.81 -0.47
C GLY A 81 16.83 -9.22 0.08
N LYS A 82 16.19 -10.10 -0.70
CA LYS A 82 16.01 -11.53 -0.37
C LYS A 82 17.31 -12.33 -0.32
N SER A 83 18.36 -11.88 -1.00
CA SER A 83 19.65 -12.58 -1.06
C SER A 83 20.51 -12.38 0.21
N ARG A 84 20.19 -11.40 1.06
CA ARG A 84 20.99 -11.02 2.24
C ARG A 84 21.22 -12.19 3.23
N ALA A 85 22.41 -12.33 3.77
CA ALA A 85 22.70 -13.37 4.77
C ALA A 85 21.80 -13.23 6.02
N ILE A 86 21.41 -14.37 6.61
CA ILE A 86 20.62 -14.40 7.84
C ILE A 86 21.52 -13.94 9.01
N PRO A 87 21.09 -12.96 9.83
CA PRO A 87 21.90 -12.45 10.92
C PRO A 87 21.95 -13.44 12.08
N LYS A 88 23.00 -13.34 12.91
CA LYS A 88 23.16 -14.19 14.11
C LYS A 88 22.06 -13.97 15.16
N SER A 89 21.48 -12.78 15.20
CA SER A 89 20.34 -12.44 16.05
C SER A 89 19.30 -11.70 15.24
N ILE A 90 18.03 -12.00 15.50
CA ILE A 90 16.90 -11.34 14.85
C ILE A 90 15.90 -10.87 15.91
N MET A 91 15.40 -9.65 15.74
CA MET A 91 14.34 -9.13 16.59
C MET A 91 13.02 -9.85 16.27
N THR A 92 12.29 -10.27 17.30
CA THR A 92 11.01 -10.97 17.20
C THR A 92 10.02 -10.41 18.22
N LEU A 93 8.71 -10.64 18.02
CA LEU A 93 7.72 -10.31 19.03
C LEU A 93 7.88 -11.26 20.23
N ASN A 94 7.82 -10.70 21.42
CA ASN A 94 7.73 -11.44 22.67
C ASN A 94 6.26 -11.84 22.87
N MET A 95 5.95 -13.12 22.65
CA MET A 95 4.58 -13.64 22.75
C MET A 95 4.22 -13.88 24.21
N ASN A 96 3.74 -12.84 24.87
CA ASN A 96 3.32 -12.85 26.27
C ASN A 96 1.95 -12.18 26.44
N ASP A 97 1.40 -12.26 27.65
CA ASP A 97 0.11 -11.65 27.95
C ASP A 97 0.14 -10.12 27.84
N THR A 98 1.29 -9.48 28.08
CA THR A 98 1.48 -8.04 27.83
C THR A 98 1.15 -7.67 26.38
N LEU A 99 1.66 -8.43 25.41
CA LEU A 99 1.34 -8.21 24.00
C LEU A 99 -0.14 -8.44 23.71
N VAL A 100 -0.79 -9.42 24.36
CA VAL A 100 -2.23 -9.67 24.21
C VAL A 100 -3.06 -8.48 24.72
N TYR A 101 -2.77 -7.98 25.92
CA TYR A 101 -3.50 -6.84 26.49
C TYR A 101 -3.24 -5.55 25.73
N LEU A 102 -1.99 -5.30 25.30
CA LEU A 102 -1.65 -4.17 24.45
C LEU A 102 -2.38 -4.24 23.10
N ASN A 103 -2.45 -5.42 22.51
CA ASN A 103 -3.17 -5.66 21.26
C ASN A 103 -4.68 -5.41 21.39
N LEU A 104 -5.29 -5.78 22.52
CA LEU A 104 -6.69 -5.47 22.82
C LEU A 104 -6.90 -3.97 23.02
N PHE A 105 -5.98 -3.30 23.73
CA PHE A 105 -6.03 -1.84 23.88
C PHE A 105 -5.99 -1.12 22.53
N PHE A 106 -5.12 -1.56 21.61
CA PHE A 106 -5.10 -1.03 20.24
C PHE A 106 -6.38 -1.32 19.45
N ALA A 107 -7.02 -2.47 19.65
CA ALA A 107 -8.31 -2.76 19.03
C ALA A 107 -9.38 -1.75 19.49
N ILE A 108 -9.44 -1.49 20.80
CA ILE A 108 -10.40 -0.55 21.41
C ILE A 108 -10.15 0.88 20.92
N LEU A 109 -8.89 1.34 20.92
CA LEU A 109 -8.53 2.65 20.36
C LEU A 109 -8.92 2.76 18.88
N GLY A 110 -8.74 1.66 18.13
CA GLY A 110 -9.17 1.58 16.75
C GLY A 110 -10.67 1.74 16.57
N CYS A 111 -11.50 1.11 17.40
CA CYS A 111 -12.95 1.23 17.33
C CYS A 111 -13.44 2.67 17.53
N LEU A 112 -12.73 3.51 18.29
CA LEU A 112 -13.08 4.91 18.47
C LEU A 112 -13.07 5.69 17.14
N SER A 113 -12.30 5.24 16.14
CA SER A 113 -12.32 5.85 14.81
C SER A 113 -13.68 5.79 14.12
N VAL A 114 -14.48 4.73 14.38
CA VAL A 114 -15.84 4.60 13.81
C VAL A 114 -16.78 5.67 14.38
N LEU A 115 -16.61 6.01 15.66
CA LEU A 115 -17.41 7.05 16.31
C LEU A 115 -17.07 8.44 15.76
N ILE A 116 -15.77 8.71 15.55
CA ILE A 116 -15.30 9.99 15.00
C ILE A 116 -15.82 10.20 13.58
N TYR A 117 -15.73 9.19 12.72
CA TYR A 117 -16.15 9.30 11.32
C TYR A 117 -17.67 9.40 11.11
N ARG A 118 -18.48 9.31 12.17
CA ARG A 118 -19.94 9.44 12.08
C ARG A 118 -20.41 10.90 12.03
N ASP A 119 -19.55 11.84 12.38
CA ASP A 119 -19.87 13.26 12.47
C ASP A 119 -19.30 14.03 11.27
N ASP A 120 -20.11 14.86 10.60
CA ASP A 120 -19.72 15.54 9.36
C ASP A 120 -18.65 16.62 9.56
N ASN A 121 -18.49 17.13 10.80
CA ASN A 121 -17.44 18.08 11.20
C ASN A 121 -16.19 17.41 11.81
N SER A 122 -16.03 16.11 11.62
CA SER A 122 -14.99 15.33 12.30
C SER A 122 -13.59 15.52 11.74
N ASP A 123 -12.60 15.36 12.63
CA ASP A 123 -11.18 15.42 12.27
C ASP A 123 -10.74 14.11 11.62
N PHE A 124 -10.85 14.05 10.28
CA PHE A 124 -10.51 12.89 9.47
C PHE A 124 -9.09 12.36 9.70
N VAL A 125 -8.14 13.24 10.06
CA VAL A 125 -6.75 12.88 10.33
C VAL A 125 -6.66 12.07 11.62
N ILE A 126 -7.32 12.53 12.70
CA ILE A 126 -7.37 11.81 13.98
C ILE A 126 -8.06 10.45 13.81
N GLY A 127 -9.18 10.41 13.10
CA GLY A 127 -9.87 9.15 12.84
C GLY A 127 -9.00 8.17 12.02
N ALA A 128 -8.27 8.66 11.01
CA ALA A 128 -7.37 7.83 10.20
C ALA A 128 -6.14 7.35 10.98
N PHE A 129 -5.69 8.11 11.97
CA PHE A 129 -4.66 7.72 12.93
C PHE A 129 -5.16 6.63 13.86
N LEU A 130 -6.35 6.79 14.46
CA LEU A 130 -6.95 5.79 15.34
C LEU A 130 -7.23 4.47 14.60
N LYS A 131 -7.74 4.54 13.36
CA LYS A 131 -7.92 3.36 12.51
C LYS A 131 -6.62 2.56 12.33
N ALA A 132 -5.46 3.22 12.34
CA ALA A 132 -4.17 2.56 12.19
C ALA A 132 -3.88 1.59 13.37
N PHE A 133 -4.38 1.89 14.58
CA PHE A 133 -4.30 0.96 15.72
C PHE A 133 -5.17 -0.28 15.51
N ALA A 134 -6.36 -0.16 14.93
CA ALA A 134 -7.17 -1.32 14.54
C ALA A 134 -6.43 -2.19 13.51
N GLN A 135 -5.81 -1.59 12.49
CA GLN A 135 -5.04 -2.33 11.49
C GLN A 135 -3.85 -3.07 12.11
N PHE A 136 -3.11 -2.41 13.01
CA PHE A 136 -2.01 -3.04 13.73
C PHE A 136 -2.50 -4.18 14.62
N SER A 137 -3.61 -3.97 15.33
CA SER A 137 -4.23 -4.97 16.20
C SER A 137 -4.72 -6.18 15.40
N PHE A 138 -5.28 -5.95 14.22
CA PHE A 138 -5.73 -7.02 13.33
C PHE A 138 -4.56 -7.93 12.93
N PHE A 139 -3.45 -7.35 12.44
CA PHE A 139 -2.28 -8.13 12.05
C PHE A 139 -1.64 -8.86 13.23
N THR A 140 -1.52 -8.20 14.37
CA THR A 140 -0.95 -8.81 15.59
C THR A 140 -1.83 -9.95 16.10
N SER A 141 -3.16 -9.80 16.05
CA SER A 141 -4.11 -10.85 16.42
C SER A 141 -3.99 -12.07 15.52
N LEU A 142 -3.90 -11.88 14.19
CA LEU A 142 -3.67 -12.98 13.24
C LEU A 142 -2.37 -13.73 13.52
N ILE A 143 -1.29 -13.01 13.88
CA ILE A 143 -0.01 -13.62 14.26
C ILE A 143 -0.14 -14.38 15.59
N LEU A 144 -0.82 -13.82 16.59
CA LEU A 144 -1.04 -14.46 17.88
C LEU A 144 -1.88 -15.75 17.74
N VAL A 145 -2.88 -15.78 16.85
CA VAL A 145 -3.66 -16.99 16.58
C VAL A 145 -2.81 -18.13 16.00
N VAL A 146 -1.81 -17.80 15.17
CA VAL A 146 -0.95 -18.81 14.52
C VAL A 146 0.19 -19.26 15.44
N TYR A 147 0.79 -18.32 16.18
CA TYR A 147 2.08 -18.54 16.86
C TYR A 147 2.02 -18.51 18.40
N TYR A 148 0.86 -18.21 18.99
CA TYR A 148 0.63 -18.20 20.44
C TYR A 148 -0.63 -19.00 20.79
N LYS A 149 -0.85 -19.27 22.09
CA LYS A 149 -2.10 -19.90 22.56
C LYS A 149 -3.21 -18.85 22.54
N PRO A 150 -4.16 -18.90 21.58
CA PRO A 150 -5.18 -17.87 21.50
C PRO A 150 -6.11 -17.99 22.70
N ASN A 151 -6.32 -16.87 23.39
CA ASN A 151 -7.29 -16.76 24.49
C ASN A 151 -8.45 -15.86 24.05
N THR A 152 -9.45 -15.70 24.92
CA THR A 152 -10.63 -14.87 24.67
C THR A 152 -10.27 -13.43 24.28
N PHE A 153 -9.20 -12.86 24.85
CA PHE A 153 -8.77 -11.50 24.55
C PHE A 153 -8.17 -11.36 23.15
N VAL A 154 -7.44 -12.37 22.65
CA VAL A 154 -6.94 -12.38 21.26
C VAL A 154 -8.11 -12.40 20.28
N TYR A 155 -9.12 -13.24 20.51
CA TYR A 155 -10.30 -13.29 19.65
C TYR A 155 -11.13 -12.01 19.73
N LEU A 156 -11.29 -11.43 20.92
CA LEU A 156 -11.98 -10.16 21.08
C LEU A 156 -11.27 -9.03 20.31
N ALA A 157 -9.95 -8.93 20.43
CA ALA A 157 -9.14 -7.96 19.68
C ALA A 157 -9.27 -8.18 18.16
N LEU A 158 -9.25 -9.44 17.70
CA LEU A 158 -9.44 -9.79 16.30
C LEU A 158 -10.83 -9.36 15.78
N ILE A 159 -11.90 -9.63 16.54
CA ILE A 159 -13.27 -9.28 16.15
C ILE A 159 -13.45 -7.75 16.10
N LEU A 160 -13.00 -7.04 17.12
CA LEU A 160 -13.09 -5.57 17.19
C LEU A 160 -12.32 -4.90 16.05
N SER A 161 -11.09 -5.33 15.81
CA SER A 161 -10.26 -4.79 14.73
C SER A 161 -10.84 -5.14 13.35
N PHE A 162 -11.30 -6.38 13.14
CA PHE A 162 -11.97 -6.79 11.91
C PHE A 162 -13.23 -5.96 11.65
N ALA A 163 -14.11 -5.82 12.64
CA ALA A 163 -15.36 -5.05 12.51
C ALA A 163 -15.08 -3.58 12.16
N THR A 164 -14.05 -2.99 12.78
CA THR A 164 -13.61 -1.63 12.49
C THR A 164 -13.18 -1.49 11.02
N ILE A 165 -12.26 -2.35 10.56
CA ILE A 165 -11.75 -2.25 9.19
C ILE A 165 -12.85 -2.58 8.17
N PHE A 166 -13.71 -3.56 8.47
CA PHE A 166 -14.85 -3.93 7.63
C PHE A 166 -15.82 -2.76 7.46
N ASN A 167 -16.13 -2.04 8.55
CA ASN A 167 -16.96 -0.86 8.51
C ASN A 167 -16.40 0.22 7.56
N PHE A 168 -15.09 0.49 7.61
CA PHE A 168 -14.46 1.42 6.66
C PHE A 168 -14.39 0.88 5.23
N ALA A 169 -14.14 -0.42 5.07
CA ALA A 169 -14.04 -1.06 3.77
C ALA A 169 -15.37 -1.01 3.01
N PHE A 170 -16.50 -1.28 3.67
CA PHE A 170 -17.77 -1.54 2.97
C PHE A 170 -18.95 -0.68 3.39
N LEU A 171 -18.98 -0.12 4.61
CA LEU A 171 -20.17 0.57 5.12
C LEU A 171 -20.07 2.09 5.06
N VAL A 172 -18.94 2.66 5.49
CA VAL A 172 -18.78 4.12 5.60
C VAL A 172 -18.17 4.73 4.35
N LYS A 173 -17.07 4.15 3.84
CA LYS A 173 -16.25 4.80 2.81
C LYS A 173 -16.25 4.07 1.46
N GLY A 174 -16.60 2.78 1.42
CA GLY A 174 -16.36 1.94 0.23
C GLY A 174 -14.87 1.98 -0.15
N SER A 175 -14.00 1.73 0.83
CA SER A 175 -12.56 1.99 0.72
C SER A 175 -11.82 0.81 0.06
N ARG A 176 -11.41 0.99 -1.21
CA ARG A 176 -10.62 0.02 -1.98
C ARG A 176 -9.37 -0.47 -1.22
N SER A 177 -8.69 0.46 -0.54
CA SER A 177 -7.47 0.15 0.21
C SER A 177 -7.74 -0.72 1.44
N ASP A 178 -8.83 -0.46 2.17
CA ASP A 178 -9.20 -1.25 3.34
C ASP A 178 -9.76 -2.63 2.95
N SER A 179 -10.51 -2.73 1.84
CA SER A 179 -10.96 -4.02 1.29
C SER A 179 -9.77 -4.90 0.85
N LEU A 180 -8.80 -4.31 0.16
CA LEU A 180 -7.58 -5.00 -0.26
C LEU A 180 -6.73 -5.42 0.95
N LEU A 181 -6.64 -4.57 1.97
CA LEU A 181 -5.97 -4.88 3.24
C LEU A 181 -6.59 -6.12 3.90
N LEU A 182 -7.92 -6.13 4.09
CA LEU A 182 -8.63 -7.26 4.68
C LEU A 182 -8.42 -8.55 3.87
N GLY A 183 -8.64 -8.48 2.56
CA GLY A 183 -8.50 -9.63 1.67
C GLY A 183 -7.09 -10.22 1.67
N LEU A 184 -6.06 -9.37 1.48
CA LEU A 184 -4.66 -9.82 1.50
C LEU A 184 -4.27 -10.38 2.87
N ALA A 185 -4.68 -9.73 3.95
CA ALA A 185 -4.29 -10.15 5.29
C ALA A 185 -4.90 -11.51 5.66
N ILE A 186 -6.18 -11.73 5.33
CA ILE A 186 -6.86 -13.01 5.55
C ILE A 186 -6.24 -14.10 4.68
N LEU A 187 -6.00 -13.85 3.39
CA LEU A 187 -5.39 -14.83 2.49
C LEU A 187 -3.96 -15.19 2.91
N LEU A 188 -3.17 -14.19 3.35
CA LEU A 188 -1.83 -14.42 3.85
C LEU A 188 -1.85 -15.20 5.18
N PHE A 189 -2.78 -14.88 6.08
CA PHE A 189 -3.02 -15.66 7.30
C PHE A 189 -3.36 -17.11 6.99
N LEU A 190 -4.30 -17.37 6.07
CA LEU A 190 -4.67 -18.73 5.66
C LEU A 190 -3.49 -19.51 5.07
N ASN A 191 -2.61 -18.82 4.34
CA ASN A 191 -1.40 -19.40 3.79
C ASN A 191 -0.38 -19.82 4.86
N PHE A 192 -0.33 -19.13 6.00
CA PHE A 192 0.52 -19.51 7.14
C PHE A 192 -0.15 -20.53 8.07
N TYR A 193 -1.43 -20.34 8.41
CA TYR A 193 -2.16 -21.18 9.36
C TYR A 193 -2.30 -22.64 8.90
N LYS A 194 -2.68 -22.87 7.63
CA LYS A 194 -2.84 -24.23 7.08
C LYS A 194 -1.60 -24.75 6.34
N GLY A 195 -0.51 -23.97 6.36
CA GLY A 195 0.58 -24.12 5.40
C GLY A 195 0.15 -23.77 3.96
N PHE A 196 1.12 -23.74 3.05
CA PHE A 196 0.90 -23.33 1.67
C PHE A 196 -0.24 -24.11 1.01
N ASN A 197 -1.26 -23.38 0.55
CA ASN A 197 -2.43 -23.94 -0.11
C ASN A 197 -2.55 -23.37 -1.53
N LYS A 198 -2.54 -24.25 -2.54
CA LYS A 198 -2.73 -23.86 -3.94
C LYS A 198 -4.03 -23.06 -4.15
N LYS A 199 -5.11 -23.38 -3.42
CA LYS A 199 -6.38 -22.65 -3.50
C LYS A 199 -6.21 -21.19 -3.10
N VAL A 200 -5.54 -20.93 -1.97
CA VAL A 200 -5.29 -19.56 -1.47
C VAL A 200 -4.56 -18.72 -2.50
N LYS A 201 -3.57 -19.31 -3.18
CA LYS A 201 -2.83 -18.65 -4.27
C LYS A 201 -3.72 -18.26 -5.46
N TYR A 202 -4.62 -19.14 -5.90
CA TYR A 202 -5.58 -18.83 -6.96
C TYR A 202 -6.61 -17.79 -6.50
N PHE A 203 -7.05 -17.84 -5.24
CA PHE A 203 -7.92 -16.80 -4.67
C PHE A 203 -7.23 -15.43 -4.62
N THR A 204 -5.94 -15.37 -4.28
CA THR A 204 -5.18 -14.10 -4.34
C THR A 204 -5.16 -13.55 -5.76
N LEU A 205 -4.89 -14.39 -6.77
CA LEU A 205 -4.96 -13.97 -8.17
C LEU A 205 -6.36 -13.48 -8.56
N GLY A 206 -7.40 -14.26 -8.23
CA GLY A 206 -8.79 -13.88 -8.48
C GLY A 206 -9.15 -12.54 -7.84
N MET A 207 -8.73 -12.31 -6.60
CA MET A 207 -8.95 -11.03 -5.91
C MET A 207 -8.32 -9.84 -6.65
N PHE A 208 -7.16 -10.00 -7.29
CA PHE A 208 -6.58 -8.93 -8.13
C PHE A 208 -7.36 -8.72 -9.43
N LEU A 209 -7.78 -9.80 -10.09
CA LEU A 209 -8.56 -9.70 -11.33
C LEU A 209 -9.94 -9.08 -11.08
N PHE A 210 -10.69 -9.60 -10.11
CA PHE A 210 -11.99 -9.04 -9.73
C PHE A 210 -11.84 -7.66 -9.10
N GLY A 211 -10.80 -7.45 -8.29
CA GLY A 211 -10.51 -6.15 -7.69
C GLY A 211 -10.26 -5.06 -8.73
N ALA A 212 -9.64 -5.39 -9.87
CA ALA A 212 -9.49 -4.47 -11.00
C ALA A 212 -10.85 -4.08 -11.59
N VAL A 213 -11.72 -5.06 -11.84
CA VAL A 213 -13.09 -4.84 -12.35
C VAL A 213 -13.91 -3.97 -11.40
N PHE A 214 -13.98 -4.33 -10.11
CA PHE A 214 -14.71 -3.54 -9.11
C PHE A 214 -14.10 -2.15 -8.88
N SER A 215 -12.79 -2.01 -9.05
CA SER A 215 -12.12 -0.72 -8.92
C SER A 215 -12.51 0.26 -10.02
N ALA A 216 -12.77 -0.22 -11.24
CA ALA A 216 -13.26 0.62 -12.34
C ALA A 216 -14.69 1.14 -12.05
N SER A 217 -15.53 0.32 -11.40
CA SER A 217 -16.93 0.64 -11.09
C SER A 217 -17.15 1.28 -9.71
N ILE A 218 -16.13 1.88 -9.09
CA ILE A 218 -16.21 2.33 -7.69
C ILE A 218 -17.23 3.46 -7.46
N THR A 219 -17.45 4.32 -8.46
CA THR A 219 -18.43 5.40 -8.38
C THR A 219 -19.85 4.85 -8.28
N MET A 220 -20.19 3.84 -9.10
CA MET A 220 -21.48 3.15 -9.00
C MET A 220 -21.67 2.48 -7.63
N ILE A 221 -20.63 1.82 -7.11
CA ILE A 221 -20.69 1.18 -5.79
C ILE A 221 -20.96 2.22 -4.69
N ARG A 222 -20.35 3.41 -4.78
CA ARG A 222 -20.54 4.48 -3.80
C ARG A 222 -21.92 5.13 -3.90
N ASN A 223 -22.42 5.38 -5.11
CA ASN A 223 -23.76 5.93 -5.32
C ASN A 223 -24.82 4.94 -4.82
N TYR A 224 -24.65 3.64 -5.06
CA TYR A 224 -25.53 2.62 -4.47
C TYR A 224 -25.51 2.65 -2.93
N ILE A 225 -24.33 2.72 -2.30
CA ILE A 225 -24.22 2.74 -0.84
C ILE A 225 -24.84 4.00 -0.23
N LYS A 226 -24.70 5.15 -0.88
CA LYS A 226 -25.19 6.44 -0.37
C LYS A 226 -26.68 6.67 -0.65
N ASP A 227 -27.09 6.41 -1.89
CA ASP A 227 -28.35 6.90 -2.45
C ASP A 227 -29.31 5.77 -2.82
N GLY A 228 -28.86 4.50 -2.72
CA GLY A 228 -29.68 3.32 -3.02
C GLY A 228 -30.03 3.15 -4.50
N GLU A 229 -29.38 3.90 -5.39
CA GLU A 229 -29.60 3.84 -6.85
C GLU A 229 -29.27 2.46 -7.41
N ALA A 230 -30.19 1.85 -8.16
CA ALA A 230 -29.97 0.56 -8.80
C ALA A 230 -28.71 0.58 -9.68
N PHE A 231 -27.95 -0.53 -9.73
CA PHE A 231 -26.83 -0.69 -10.65
C PHE A 231 -27.34 -0.54 -12.10
N GLY A 232 -27.13 0.64 -12.69
CA GLY A 232 -27.67 1.00 -14.01
C GLY A 232 -27.04 0.23 -15.16
N ASP A 233 -25.77 -0.17 -15.02
CA ASP A 233 -24.98 -0.88 -16.03
C ASP A 233 -24.25 -2.10 -15.46
N SER A 234 -23.86 -3.06 -16.30
CA SER A 234 -23.09 -4.22 -15.83
C SER A 234 -21.66 -3.83 -15.44
N PHE A 235 -21.12 -4.43 -14.37
CA PHE A 235 -19.72 -4.23 -13.95
C PHE A 235 -18.70 -4.54 -15.05
N TYR A 236 -19.06 -5.46 -15.95
CA TYR A 236 -18.21 -5.85 -17.07
C TYR A 236 -18.16 -4.76 -18.13
N GLU A 237 -19.30 -4.17 -18.51
CA GLU A 237 -19.37 -3.07 -19.47
C GLU A 237 -18.55 -1.87 -19.01
N ASN A 238 -18.72 -1.45 -17.75
CA ASN A 238 -17.93 -0.38 -17.15
C ASN A 238 -16.41 -0.67 -17.18
N PHE A 239 -16.02 -1.92 -16.93
CA PHE A 239 -14.62 -2.31 -17.02
C PHE A 239 -14.12 -2.26 -18.46
N THR A 240 -14.88 -2.73 -19.44
CA THR A 240 -14.51 -2.63 -20.86
C THR A 240 -14.48 -1.18 -21.36
N GLU A 241 -15.41 -0.35 -20.91
CA GLU A 241 -15.48 1.08 -21.22
C GLU A 241 -14.26 1.83 -20.71
N SER A 242 -13.69 1.42 -19.56
CA SER A 242 -12.44 1.97 -19.03
C SER A 242 -11.22 1.76 -19.94
N PHE A 243 -11.32 0.87 -20.95
CA PHE A 243 -10.30 0.69 -22.00
C PHE A 243 -10.74 1.23 -23.37
N SER A 244 -11.85 1.97 -23.46
CA SER A 244 -12.45 2.45 -24.70
C SER A 244 -12.38 3.97 -24.86
N GLU A 245 -12.68 4.46 -26.07
CA GLU A 245 -12.83 5.89 -26.35
C GLU A 245 -14.05 6.52 -25.64
N ASP A 246 -15.10 5.78 -25.31
CA ASP A 246 -16.26 6.33 -24.60
C ASP A 246 -15.97 6.61 -23.12
N GLY A 247 -14.95 5.95 -22.53
CA GLY A 247 -14.41 6.29 -21.22
C GLY A 247 -13.72 7.67 -21.14
N THR A 248 -13.58 8.37 -22.28
CA THR A 248 -12.90 9.66 -22.40
C THR A 248 -13.73 10.87 -21.97
N GLU A 249 -15.04 10.72 -21.75
CA GLU A 249 -15.86 11.78 -21.16
C GLU A 249 -15.47 12.08 -19.69
N GLN A 250 -14.70 11.19 -19.04
CA GLN A 250 -14.00 11.46 -17.77
C GLN A 250 -12.78 12.36 -17.98
N THR A 251 -13.01 13.55 -18.52
CA THR A 251 -12.01 14.58 -18.83
C THR A 251 -11.38 15.24 -17.59
N LEU A 252 -11.80 14.87 -16.37
CA LEU A 252 -11.30 15.46 -15.12
C LEU A 252 -10.65 14.40 -14.21
N GLY A 253 -9.31 14.43 -14.15
CA GLY A 253 -8.55 13.95 -12.98
C GLY A 253 -8.08 12.49 -12.95
N MET A 254 -7.61 11.88 -14.05
CA MET A 254 -6.93 10.58 -13.91
C MET A 254 -5.56 10.73 -13.21
N ASP A 255 -5.25 9.85 -12.26
CA ASP A 255 -3.96 9.87 -11.54
C ASP A 255 -2.77 9.75 -12.50
N ILE A 256 -2.90 8.91 -13.54
CA ILE A 256 -1.88 8.76 -14.60
C ILE A 256 -1.73 10.03 -15.45
N ALA A 257 -2.83 10.73 -15.74
CA ALA A 257 -2.77 11.98 -16.49
C ALA A 257 -2.08 13.08 -15.68
N ASN A 258 -2.39 13.17 -14.40
CA ASN A 258 -1.74 14.08 -13.47
C ASN A 258 -0.24 13.77 -13.36
N ALA A 259 0.11 12.48 -13.29
CA ALA A 259 1.49 12.04 -13.23
C ALA A 259 2.28 12.43 -14.48
N ALA A 260 1.71 12.26 -15.67
CA ALA A 260 2.35 12.69 -16.92
C ALA A 260 2.63 14.19 -16.92
N LYS A 261 1.63 15.02 -16.56
CA LYS A 261 1.79 16.48 -16.44
C LYS A 261 2.86 16.87 -15.43
N GLY A 262 2.87 16.23 -14.26
CA GLY A 262 3.84 16.52 -13.21
C GLY A 262 5.28 16.17 -13.61
N ILE A 263 5.48 15.02 -14.23
CA ILE A 263 6.79 14.58 -14.73
C ILE A 263 7.31 15.53 -15.82
N ALA A 264 6.45 15.87 -16.78
CA ALA A 264 6.80 16.80 -17.85
C ALA A 264 7.15 18.20 -17.32
N TYR A 265 6.36 18.72 -16.38
CA TYR A 265 6.65 20.01 -15.75
C TYR A 265 8.02 20.02 -15.08
N CYS A 266 8.35 19.00 -14.28
CA CYS A 266 9.67 18.88 -13.66
C CYS A 266 10.79 18.83 -14.69
N TRP A 267 10.58 18.13 -15.80
CA TRP A 267 11.57 17.98 -16.87
C TRP A 267 11.80 19.28 -17.64
N GLU A 268 10.73 19.94 -18.08
CA GLU A 268 10.77 21.14 -18.91
C GLU A 268 11.26 22.37 -18.12
N ASN A 269 10.82 22.51 -16.87
CA ASN A 269 11.12 23.69 -16.06
C ASN A 269 12.32 23.48 -15.13
N MET A 270 12.89 22.27 -15.09
CA MET A 270 13.96 21.88 -14.16
C MET A 270 13.58 22.11 -12.68
N GLU A 271 12.28 22.07 -12.38
CA GLU A 271 11.72 22.30 -11.05
C GLU A 271 11.39 20.97 -10.37
N TYR A 272 12.30 20.51 -9.53
CA TYR A 272 12.19 19.28 -8.75
C TYR A 272 11.86 19.60 -7.30
N ASP A 273 11.07 18.72 -6.66
CA ASP A 273 10.68 18.87 -5.25
C ASP A 273 11.75 18.41 -4.27
N TYR A 274 12.75 17.63 -4.71
CA TYR A 274 13.83 17.11 -3.88
C TYR A 274 13.38 16.45 -2.56
N GLY A 275 12.19 15.86 -2.54
CA GLY A 275 11.60 15.21 -1.35
C GLY A 275 10.76 16.12 -0.46
N LEU A 276 10.46 17.34 -0.89
CA LEU A 276 9.55 18.26 -0.18
C LEU A 276 8.17 17.64 0.08
N GLN A 277 7.64 16.81 -0.84
CA GLN A 277 6.40 16.08 -0.60
C GLN A 277 6.45 15.19 0.65
N LEU A 278 7.60 14.56 0.93
CA LEU A 278 7.79 13.73 2.11
C LEU A 278 7.84 14.58 3.37
N TRP A 279 8.62 15.67 3.34
CA TRP A 279 8.76 16.58 4.46
C TRP A 279 7.45 17.30 4.81
N ASN A 280 6.81 17.94 3.83
CA ASN A 280 5.54 18.63 4.04
C ASN A 280 4.45 17.65 4.52
N GLY A 281 4.46 16.42 4.00
CA GLY A 281 3.57 15.37 4.46
C GLY A 281 3.84 14.93 5.90
N PHE A 282 5.10 14.85 6.32
CA PHE A 282 5.47 14.59 7.70
C PHE A 282 4.95 15.70 8.63
N VAL A 283 5.21 16.97 8.28
CA VAL A 283 4.70 18.12 9.03
C VAL A 283 3.17 18.10 9.09
N TYR A 284 2.51 17.80 7.97
CA TYR A 284 1.06 17.68 7.91
C TYR A 284 0.52 16.64 8.90
N ASN A 285 1.11 15.44 8.92
CA ASN A 285 0.65 14.31 9.71
C ASN A 285 1.01 14.39 11.20
N PHE A 286 2.20 14.91 11.55
CA PHE A 286 2.76 14.77 12.90
C PHE A 286 2.93 16.09 13.65
N VAL A 287 2.82 17.25 12.99
CA VAL A 287 2.84 18.56 13.65
C VAL A 287 1.41 19.06 13.81
N PRO A 288 0.81 18.95 15.01
CA PRO A 288 -0.59 19.32 15.22
C PRO A 288 -0.76 20.84 15.28
N LYS A 289 -1.48 21.40 14.30
CA LYS A 289 -1.83 22.83 14.22
C LYS A 289 -2.45 23.36 15.53
N ARG A 290 -3.19 22.52 16.25
CA ARG A 290 -3.83 22.89 17.53
C ARG A 290 -2.85 23.11 18.69
N LEU A 291 -1.66 22.50 18.66
CA LEU A 291 -0.66 22.67 19.72
C LEU A 291 0.35 23.76 19.38
N VAL A 292 0.79 23.83 18.12
CA VAL A 292 1.86 24.76 17.72
C VAL A 292 1.35 26.02 17.03
N GLY A 293 0.07 26.09 16.64
CA GLY A 293 -0.49 27.18 15.84
C GLY A 293 -0.28 27.01 14.33
N GLU A 294 -1.00 27.83 13.56
CA GLU A 294 -0.95 27.82 12.08
C GLU A 294 0.40 28.30 11.55
N ASP A 295 0.89 29.43 12.07
CA ASP A 295 2.10 30.07 11.58
C ASP A 295 3.34 29.19 11.76
N ILE A 296 3.45 28.50 12.90
CA ILE A 296 4.55 27.55 13.14
C ILE A 296 4.43 26.36 12.19
N LYS A 297 3.23 25.80 11.99
CA LYS A 297 3.06 24.67 11.07
C LYS A 297 3.40 25.07 9.62
N ASN A 298 2.95 26.23 9.17
CA ASN A 298 3.19 26.70 7.81
C ASN A 298 4.66 27.10 7.58
N SER A 299 5.34 27.65 8.59
CA SER A 299 6.79 27.95 8.49
C SER A 299 7.68 26.69 8.44
N LEU A 300 7.14 25.54 8.85
CA LEU A 300 7.81 24.24 8.70
C LEU A 300 7.59 23.61 7.32
N THR A 301 6.66 24.10 6.51
CA THR A 301 6.43 23.60 5.14
C THR A 301 7.08 24.51 4.11
N TYR A 302 7.50 23.95 2.97
CA TYR A 302 8.07 24.72 1.87
C TYR A 302 7.47 24.29 0.54
N GLU A 303 7.17 25.27 -0.31
CA GLU A 303 6.61 25.05 -1.65
C GLU A 303 7.53 25.58 -2.74
N ASN A 304 7.69 24.81 -3.81
CA ASN A 304 8.25 25.23 -5.08
C ASN A 304 7.16 25.26 -6.18
N GLY A 305 7.51 25.67 -7.40
CA GLY A 305 6.53 25.78 -8.49
C GLY A 305 5.86 24.45 -8.83
N TYR A 306 6.58 23.32 -8.75
CA TYR A 306 5.96 21.99 -8.89
C TYR A 306 4.87 21.73 -7.82
N THR A 307 5.17 21.96 -6.53
CA THR A 307 4.20 21.71 -5.45
C THR A 307 2.99 22.65 -5.52
N GLN A 308 3.18 23.90 -5.98
CA GLN A 308 2.10 24.86 -6.18
C GLN A 308 1.13 24.47 -7.30
N LYS A 309 1.59 23.70 -8.29
CA LYS A 309 0.75 23.19 -9.39
C LYS A 309 -0.05 21.95 -9.03
N LEU A 310 0.31 21.24 -7.96
CA LEU A 310 -0.37 20.01 -7.54
C LEU A 310 -1.89 20.18 -7.39
N PRO A 311 -2.41 21.21 -6.68
CA PRO A 311 -3.85 21.40 -6.54
C PRO A 311 -4.56 21.65 -7.87
N THR A 312 -3.89 22.32 -8.82
CA THR A 312 -4.43 22.59 -10.15
C THR A 312 -4.57 21.33 -10.98
N TRP A 313 -3.61 20.41 -10.90
CA TRP A 313 -3.67 19.15 -11.64
C TRP A 313 -4.61 18.13 -11.00
N THR A 314 -4.62 18.05 -9.67
CA THR A 314 -5.42 17.05 -8.96
C THR A 314 -6.87 17.46 -8.72
N HIS A 315 -7.16 18.76 -8.86
CA HIS A 315 -8.46 19.38 -8.55
C HIS A 315 -8.94 19.10 -7.11
N GLY A 316 -8.05 18.70 -6.20
CA GLY A 316 -8.41 18.26 -4.85
C GLY A 316 -9.24 16.95 -4.79
N VAL A 317 -9.50 16.31 -5.93
CA VAL A 317 -10.29 15.07 -6.03
C VAL A 317 -9.39 13.86 -6.26
N THR A 318 -8.29 14.05 -7.00
CA THR A 318 -7.44 12.97 -7.50
C THR A 318 -6.03 13.11 -6.97
N THR A 319 -5.10 12.24 -7.37
CA THR A 319 -3.76 12.21 -6.76
C THR A 319 -2.67 12.19 -7.81
N MET A 320 -1.43 12.42 -7.34
CA MET A 320 -0.24 12.06 -8.09
C MET A 320 0.10 10.60 -7.85
N THR A 321 0.65 9.92 -8.84
CA THR A 321 1.16 8.55 -8.65
C THR A 321 2.52 8.58 -7.95
N GLY A 322 2.94 7.42 -7.41
CA GLY A 322 4.29 7.28 -6.86
C GLY A 322 5.40 7.51 -7.87
N TYR A 323 5.14 7.27 -9.15
CA TYR A 323 6.10 7.51 -10.22
C TYR A 323 6.37 9.01 -10.39
N ALA A 324 5.32 9.83 -10.41
CA ALA A 324 5.46 11.28 -10.49
C ALA A 324 6.13 11.85 -9.24
N SER A 325 5.71 11.42 -8.05
CA SER A 325 6.38 11.81 -6.80
C SER A 325 7.86 11.43 -6.80
N ALA A 326 8.23 10.20 -7.18
CA ALA A 326 9.62 9.77 -7.21
C ALA A 326 10.44 10.54 -8.25
N PHE A 327 9.86 10.85 -9.40
CA PHE A 327 10.51 11.67 -10.43
C PHE A 327 10.67 13.12 -9.98
N ALA A 328 9.67 13.71 -9.32
CA ALA A 328 9.77 15.05 -8.77
C ALA A 328 10.91 15.15 -7.74
N SER A 329 11.16 14.09 -6.97
CA SER A 329 12.23 14.08 -5.96
C SER A 329 13.62 13.72 -6.50
N PHE A 330 13.70 12.85 -7.51
CA PHE A 330 14.96 12.24 -7.94
C PHE A 330 15.20 12.30 -9.46
N SER A 331 14.33 12.97 -10.22
CA SER A 331 14.34 13.01 -11.68
C SER A 331 14.43 11.61 -12.30
N VAL A 332 15.22 11.47 -13.36
CA VAL A 332 15.53 10.21 -14.04
C VAL A 332 16.19 9.17 -13.13
N PHE A 333 16.73 9.55 -11.96
CA PHE A 333 17.30 8.62 -10.97
C PHE A 333 16.25 8.02 -10.02
N SER A 334 14.96 8.32 -10.21
CA SER A 334 13.85 7.72 -9.46
C SER A 334 13.90 6.18 -9.41
N PHE A 335 14.46 5.51 -10.42
CA PHE A 335 14.65 4.06 -10.39
C PHE A 335 15.52 3.56 -9.22
N LEU A 336 16.50 4.34 -8.75
CA LEU A 336 17.32 4.01 -7.57
C LEU A 336 16.48 4.00 -6.30
N PHE A 337 15.50 4.91 -6.22
CA PHE A 337 14.57 4.96 -5.12
C PHE A 337 13.64 3.74 -5.11
N PHE A 338 13.08 3.37 -6.28
CA PHE A 338 12.32 2.13 -6.41
C PHE A 338 13.15 0.88 -6.06
N PHE A 339 14.43 0.85 -6.44
CA PHE A 339 15.37 -0.19 -6.03
C PHE A 339 15.52 -0.26 -4.51
N ALA A 340 15.72 0.87 -3.83
CA ALA A 340 15.86 0.92 -2.38
C ALA A 340 14.60 0.43 -1.65
N VAL A 341 13.41 0.88 -2.10
CA VAL A 341 12.13 0.41 -1.54
C VAL A 341 11.97 -1.09 -1.78
N GLY A 342 12.19 -1.56 -3.01
CA GLY A 342 12.16 -2.98 -3.34
C GLY A 342 13.11 -3.81 -2.46
N TYR A 343 14.33 -3.33 -2.26
CA TYR A 343 15.33 -3.96 -1.40
C TYR A 343 14.86 -4.11 0.05
N ILE A 344 14.25 -3.07 0.62
CA ILE A 344 13.67 -3.12 1.96
C ILE A 344 12.55 -4.17 2.04
N TYR A 345 11.64 -4.22 1.07
CA TYR A 345 10.59 -5.25 1.01
C TYR A 345 11.16 -6.66 0.91
N GLY A 346 12.18 -6.86 0.08
CA GLY A 346 12.83 -8.17 -0.09
C GLY A 346 13.53 -8.63 1.19
N TRP A 347 14.15 -7.68 1.88
CA TRP A 347 14.81 -7.91 3.17
C TRP A 347 13.80 -8.30 4.25
N ILE A 348 12.70 -7.54 4.40
CA ILE A 348 11.64 -7.83 5.37
C ILE A 348 10.94 -9.15 5.06
N TRP A 349 10.63 -9.41 3.78
CA TRP A 349 10.02 -10.67 3.34
C TRP A 349 10.88 -11.88 3.68
N LYS A 350 12.21 -11.79 3.50
CA LYS A 350 13.10 -12.89 3.88
C LYS A 350 13.01 -13.16 5.39
N TYR A 351 13.02 -12.10 6.19
CA TYR A 351 13.10 -12.20 7.64
C TYR A 351 11.76 -12.54 8.30
N SER A 352 10.62 -12.29 7.63
CA SER A 352 9.30 -12.70 8.12
C SER A 352 9.17 -14.21 8.29
N ALA A 353 9.93 -15.00 7.54
CA ALA A 353 9.99 -16.46 7.70
C ALA A 353 10.64 -16.91 9.02
N TYR A 354 11.39 -16.03 9.70
CA TYR A 354 12.17 -16.33 10.90
C TYR A 354 11.72 -15.54 12.14
N SER A 355 10.97 -14.45 11.93
CA SER A 355 10.57 -13.52 12.98
C SER A 355 9.14 -13.04 12.78
N THR A 356 8.37 -13.14 13.85
CA THR A 356 7.00 -12.64 13.94
C THR A 356 6.93 -11.11 13.90
N TYR A 357 8.01 -10.42 14.30
CA TYR A 357 8.11 -8.96 14.15
C TYR A 357 8.27 -8.56 12.68
N TYR A 358 9.15 -9.23 11.94
CA TYR A 358 9.28 -8.97 10.50
C TYR A 358 8.06 -9.40 9.72
N LEU A 359 7.33 -10.42 10.18
CA LEU A 359 6.03 -10.79 9.63
C LEU A 359 4.99 -9.68 9.86
N LEU A 360 4.91 -9.12 11.06
CA LEU A 360 4.05 -7.97 11.38
C LEU A 360 4.40 -6.76 10.52
N LEU A 361 5.69 -6.41 10.42
CA LEU A 361 6.17 -5.35 9.52
C LEU A 361 5.79 -5.62 8.06
N TYR A 362 5.86 -6.87 7.62
CA TYR A 362 5.47 -7.22 6.26
C TYR A 362 3.97 -7.01 6.02
N PHE A 363 3.11 -7.52 6.91
CA PHE A 363 1.66 -7.26 6.85
C PHE A 363 1.35 -5.76 6.84
N TRP A 364 2.03 -5.02 7.72
CA TRP A 364 1.90 -3.57 7.79
C TRP A 364 2.23 -2.91 6.46
N GLN A 365 3.37 -3.22 5.85
CA GLN A 365 3.83 -2.52 4.64
C GLN A 365 3.11 -2.98 3.37
N VAL A 366 2.94 -4.30 3.22
CA VAL A 366 2.44 -4.91 1.98
C VAL A 366 1.02 -4.44 1.62
N THR A 367 0.23 -4.11 2.63
CA THR A 367 -1.14 -3.63 2.47
C THR A 367 -1.20 -2.20 1.94
N TRP A 368 -0.12 -1.41 2.08
CA TRP A 368 -0.01 -0.04 1.55
C TRP A 368 0.82 0.06 0.27
N LEU A 369 1.37 -1.06 -0.22
CA LEU A 369 2.16 -1.07 -1.45
C LEU A 369 1.38 -0.55 -2.66
N HIS A 370 0.08 -0.81 -2.73
CA HIS A 370 -0.76 -0.30 -3.83
C HIS A 370 -0.78 1.24 -3.86
N ALA A 371 -0.89 1.90 -2.71
CA ALA A 371 -0.92 3.35 -2.58
C ALA A 371 0.42 3.96 -3.00
N PHE A 372 1.54 3.29 -2.70
CA PHE A 372 2.86 3.72 -3.15
C PHE A 372 2.90 3.92 -4.67
N PHE A 373 2.38 2.98 -5.46
CA PHE A 373 2.41 3.11 -6.93
C PHE A 373 1.31 4.03 -7.47
N SER A 374 0.15 4.10 -6.84
CA SER A 374 -1.04 4.75 -7.41
C SER A 374 -1.36 6.15 -6.87
N HIS A 375 -1.06 6.45 -5.60
CA HIS A 375 -1.54 7.68 -4.92
C HIS A 375 -0.40 8.51 -4.29
N GLY A 376 0.86 8.22 -4.64
CA GLY A 376 2.02 9.03 -4.26
C GLY A 376 2.87 8.42 -3.13
N MET A 377 4.12 8.85 -3.03
CA MET A 377 5.08 8.30 -2.06
C MET A 377 4.65 8.59 -0.61
N GLN A 378 4.11 9.77 -0.33
CA GLN A 378 3.85 10.20 1.04
C GLN A 378 2.79 9.37 1.76
N LEU A 379 1.79 8.83 1.06
CA LEU A 379 0.80 7.95 1.69
C LEU A 379 1.43 6.65 2.19
N PHE A 380 2.46 6.16 1.50
CA PHE A 380 3.23 5.01 1.95
C PHE A 380 4.16 5.37 3.11
N PHE A 381 4.94 6.45 3.00
CA PHE A 381 5.87 6.86 4.05
C PHE A 381 5.15 7.32 5.33
N GLY A 382 4.03 8.03 5.24
CA GLY A 382 3.23 8.42 6.40
C GLY A 382 2.80 7.24 7.27
N ARG A 383 2.60 6.05 6.68
CA ARG A 383 2.29 4.81 7.41
C ARG A 383 3.53 4.13 7.98
N LEU A 384 4.69 4.27 7.35
CA LEU A 384 5.96 3.85 7.93
C LEU A 384 6.35 4.74 9.11
N GLU A 385 6.25 6.06 8.93
CA GLU A 385 6.49 7.08 9.95
C GLU A 385 5.61 6.83 11.16
N SER A 386 4.30 6.61 10.98
CA SER A 386 3.40 6.33 12.11
C SER A 386 3.77 5.03 12.83
N PHE A 387 4.24 4.00 12.12
CA PHE A 387 4.73 2.79 12.76
C PHE A 387 5.98 3.06 13.60
N PHE A 388 6.97 3.76 13.07
CA PHE A 388 8.24 3.98 13.77
C PHE A 388 8.16 5.04 14.89
N ILE A 389 7.26 6.01 14.77
CA ILE A 389 7.09 7.08 15.76
C ILE A 389 6.20 6.62 16.91
N PHE A 390 5.15 5.84 16.64
CA PHE A 390 4.16 5.47 17.66
C PHE A 390 4.22 3.99 18.03
N LEU A 391 4.07 3.10 17.05
CA LEU A 391 3.89 1.67 17.36
C LEU A 391 5.19 1.03 17.86
N PHE A 392 6.31 1.31 17.20
CA PHE A 392 7.61 0.73 17.53
C PHE A 392 8.11 1.11 18.93
N PRO A 393 8.06 2.38 19.37
CA PRO A 393 8.45 2.76 20.73
C PRO A 393 7.54 2.13 21.79
N ILE A 394 6.23 2.04 21.54
CA ILE A 394 5.31 1.37 22.47
C ILE A 394 5.68 -0.11 22.62
N LEU A 395 5.99 -0.81 21.53
CA LEU A 395 6.43 -2.22 21.61
C LEU A 395 7.74 -2.39 22.41
N ILE A 396 8.67 -1.43 22.33
CA ILE A 396 9.89 -1.44 23.15
C ILE A 396 9.56 -1.20 24.63
N LEU A 397 8.81 -0.12 24.92
CA LEU A 397 8.48 0.31 26.28
C LEU A 397 7.75 -0.79 27.07
N PHE A 398 6.86 -1.53 26.41
CA PHE A 398 6.12 -2.64 27.01
C PHE A 398 6.84 -4.00 26.94
N GLY A 399 8.10 -4.04 26.49
CA GLY A 399 8.89 -5.28 26.45
C GLY A 399 8.33 -6.33 25.48
N CYS A 400 7.58 -5.90 24.47
CA CYS A 400 6.98 -6.76 23.45
C CYS A 400 7.98 -7.15 22.34
N LEU A 401 9.23 -6.68 22.40
CA LEU A 401 10.30 -7.04 21.47
C LEU A 401 11.42 -7.78 22.19
N ARG A 402 11.93 -8.83 21.54
CA ARG A 402 13.05 -9.63 22.05
C ARG A 402 14.03 -9.96 20.94
N GLN A 403 15.31 -10.05 21.28
CA GLN A 403 16.35 -10.60 20.41
C GLN A 403 16.34 -12.13 20.49
N ARG A 404 16.19 -12.80 19.34
CA ARG A 404 16.30 -14.25 19.19
C ARG A 404 17.61 -14.60 18.51
N LYS A 405 18.46 -15.37 19.19
CA LYS A 405 19.67 -15.94 18.57
C LYS A 405 19.27 -17.00 17.54
N MET A 406 19.82 -16.88 16.35
CA MET A 406 19.66 -17.86 15.28
C MET A 406 20.71 -18.94 15.48
N VAL A 407 20.29 -20.13 15.93
CA VAL A 407 21.18 -21.28 15.99
C VAL A 407 21.36 -21.79 14.57
N ALA A 408 22.58 -21.70 14.05
CA ALA A 408 22.92 -22.30 12.77
C ALA A 408 22.92 -23.82 12.92
N LYS A 409 21.77 -24.47 12.74
CA LYS A 409 21.77 -25.92 12.50
C LYS A 409 22.35 -26.14 11.10
N ARG A 410 23.60 -26.61 11.04
CA ARG A 410 24.18 -27.25 9.86
C ARG A 410 23.38 -28.53 9.59
N SER A 411 22.31 -28.44 8.82
CA SER A 411 21.80 -29.47 7.89
C SER A 411 20.33 -29.21 7.52
N GLN A 412 20.07 -29.38 6.22
CA GLN A 412 18.77 -29.52 5.55
C GLN A 412 17.94 -28.26 5.28
N ALA A 413 17.56 -28.14 4.00
CA ALA A 413 16.78 -27.10 3.35
C ALA A 413 15.29 -27.01 3.79
N ARG A 414 15.01 -27.19 5.08
CA ARG A 414 13.69 -26.97 5.66
C ARG A 414 13.83 -26.29 7.01
N VAL A 415 13.63 -24.98 7.00
CA VAL A 415 13.17 -24.27 8.20
C VAL A 415 11.68 -24.58 8.30
N GLN A 416 11.37 -25.78 8.78
CA GLN A 416 10.09 -26.02 9.44
C GLN A 416 10.20 -25.39 10.83
N LEU A 417 9.17 -24.63 11.18
CA LEU A 417 8.97 -24.15 12.55
C LEU A 417 8.72 -25.37 13.43
N GLU A 418 9.77 -25.88 14.07
CA GLU A 418 9.64 -26.80 15.20
C GLU A 418 9.80 -26.02 16.49
N ILE A 419 8.74 -26.08 17.30
CA ILE A 419 8.55 -25.44 18.60
C ILE A 419 8.75 -26.54 19.65
N HIS A 420 9.64 -26.31 20.61
CA HIS A 420 9.52 -26.87 21.95
C HIS A 420 8.92 -25.82 22.86
#